data_AF-A0A1B6HSZ5-F1
#
_entry.id   AF-A0A1B6HSZ5-F1
#
_cell.length_a   1.000
_cell.length_b   1.000
_cell.length_c   1.000
_cell.angle_alpha   90.00
_cell.angle_beta   90.00
_cell.angle_gamma   90.00
#
_symmetry.space_group_name_H-M   'P 1'
#
loop_
_entity.id
_entity.type
_entity.pdbx_description
1 polymer ?
#
loop_
_entity_poly.entity_id
_entity_poly.type
_entity_poly.pdbx_seq_one_letter_code
_entity_poly.pdbx_strand_id
1 'polypeptide(L)'
;MGRVIRAQRKGAGSVFRSHTKHRKGAPRLRSLDFAERHGYIKGVVRDIIHDPGRGAPLAVVHFRDPYRFKTRKELFIAPEGMYTGQFLYCGKKANLQIGNVMPVGAMPEGTIVCNLEEKTGDRG
;
A
#
# COMPACT_ATOMS: atom_id res chain seq x y z
N MET A 1 -20.79 -8.75 43.27
CA MET A 1 -19.97 -7.80 42.48
C MET A 1 -19.51 -8.54 41.22
N GLY A 2 -19.87 -8.06 40.02
CA GLY A 2 -19.61 -8.77 38.75
C GLY A 2 -18.17 -8.61 38.25
N ARG A 3 -17.61 -9.65 37.61
CA ARG A 3 -16.25 -9.62 37.04
C ARG A 3 -16.27 -9.09 35.60
N VAL A 4 -15.26 -8.31 35.23
CA VAL A 4 -15.07 -7.76 33.87
C VAL A 4 -14.95 -8.90 32.84
N ILE A 5 -15.78 -8.86 31.80
CA ILE A 5 -15.82 -9.91 30.77
C ILE A 5 -14.61 -9.86 29.84
N ARG A 6 -14.34 -10.95 29.12
CA ARG A 6 -13.20 -11.04 28.19
C ARG A 6 -13.20 -9.95 27.11
N ALA A 7 -14.38 -9.57 26.59
CA ALA A 7 -14.50 -8.52 25.58
C ALA A 7 -13.96 -7.18 26.08
N GLN A 8 -14.36 -6.76 27.29
CA GLN A 8 -13.89 -5.53 27.92
C GLN A 8 -12.37 -5.56 28.19
N ARG A 9 -11.82 -6.72 28.59
CA ARG A 9 -10.38 -6.87 28.84
C ARG A 9 -9.51 -6.72 27.59
N LYS A 10 -10.05 -6.93 26.38
CA LYS A 10 -9.28 -6.75 25.12
C LYS A 10 -8.85 -5.30 24.89
N GLY A 11 -9.65 -4.32 25.33
CA GLY A 11 -9.36 -2.90 25.15
C GLY A 11 -8.23 -2.35 26.03
N ALA A 12 -7.89 -3.05 27.12
CA ALA A 12 -6.83 -2.62 28.04
C ALA A 12 -5.40 -2.70 27.44
N GLY A 13 -5.25 -3.34 26.27
CA GLY A 13 -3.97 -3.36 25.55
C GLY A 13 -2.85 -4.07 26.32
N SER A 14 -3.14 -5.14 27.05
CA SER A 14 -2.15 -6.00 27.71
C SER A 14 -1.71 -7.13 26.77
N VAL A 15 -1.99 -8.39 27.10
CA VAL A 15 -1.68 -9.59 26.30
C VAL A 15 -2.44 -9.65 24.97
N PHE A 16 -3.44 -8.79 24.78
CA PHE A 16 -4.26 -8.73 23.55
C PHE A 16 -3.69 -7.80 22.47
N ARG A 17 -2.49 -7.23 22.67
CA ARG A 17 -1.82 -6.44 21.62
C ARG A 17 -1.51 -7.32 20.41
N SER A 18 -1.57 -6.71 19.22
CA SER A 18 -1.18 -7.38 17.98
C SER A 18 0.28 -7.83 18.07
N HIS A 19 0.56 -9.09 17.71
CA HIS A 19 1.92 -9.59 17.60
C HIS A 19 2.55 -9.05 16.30
N THR A 20 3.44 -8.06 16.43
CA THR A 20 4.02 -7.33 15.28
C THR A 20 5.51 -7.60 15.05
N LYS A 21 6.17 -8.42 15.89
CA LYS A 21 7.63 -8.63 15.89
C LYS A 21 8.23 -8.97 14.52
N HIS A 22 7.55 -9.81 13.74
CA HIS A 22 8.05 -10.28 12.44
C HIS A 22 7.38 -9.60 11.24
N ARG A 23 6.47 -8.65 11.48
CA ARG A 23 5.81 -7.89 10.40
C ARG A 23 6.83 -7.04 9.66
N LYS A 24 6.69 -6.97 8.34
CA LYS A 24 7.64 -6.33 7.43
C LYS A 24 7.45 -4.81 7.34
N GLY A 25 6.29 -4.32 7.75
CA GLY A 25 5.97 -2.90 7.80
C GLY A 25 4.47 -2.66 7.60
N ALA A 26 4.07 -1.40 7.60
CA ALA A 26 2.71 -1.01 7.23
C ALA A 26 2.64 -0.84 5.71
N PRO A 27 1.92 -1.70 4.98
CA PRO A 27 1.76 -1.51 3.55
C PRO A 27 0.83 -0.34 3.30
N ARG A 28 1.26 0.57 2.43
CA ARG A 28 0.58 1.81 2.08
C ARG A 28 0.99 2.22 0.68
N LEU A 29 0.09 2.89 -0.04
CA LEU A 29 0.42 3.59 -1.27
C LEU A 29 1.48 4.66 -1.04
N ARG A 30 2.00 5.23 -2.11
CA ARG A 30 2.91 6.37 -2.03
C ARG A 30 2.19 7.58 -1.38
N SER A 31 2.95 8.45 -0.73
CA SER A 31 2.41 9.75 -0.30
C SER A 31 2.06 10.61 -1.52
N LEU A 32 0.84 11.15 -1.54
CA LEU A 32 0.41 12.06 -2.60
C LEU A 32 1.31 13.31 -2.65
N ASP A 33 1.90 13.54 -3.82
CA ASP A 33 2.74 14.71 -4.09
C ASP A 33 2.42 15.34 -5.46
N PHE A 34 3.19 16.36 -5.85
CA PHE A 34 2.95 17.07 -7.10
C PHE A 34 3.09 16.18 -8.33
N ALA A 35 4.04 15.23 -8.31
CA ALA A 35 4.32 14.33 -9.42
C ALA A 35 3.15 13.37 -9.66
N GLU A 36 2.60 12.81 -8.59
CA GLU A 36 1.45 11.90 -8.66
C GLU A 36 0.15 12.64 -9.03
N ARG A 37 -0.05 13.86 -8.51
CA ARG A 37 -1.26 14.65 -8.75
C ARG A 37 -1.40 15.14 -10.21
N HIS A 38 -0.30 15.56 -10.83
CA HIS A 38 -0.34 16.17 -12.17
C HIS A 38 0.22 15.30 -13.30
N GLY A 39 1.00 14.27 -12.95
CA GLY A 39 1.69 13.43 -13.91
C GLY A 39 1.60 11.96 -13.53
N TYR A 40 2.75 11.31 -13.62
CA TYR A 40 2.96 9.97 -13.10
C TYR A 40 4.39 9.85 -12.60
N ILE A 41 4.63 8.84 -11.77
CA ILE A 41 5.97 8.45 -11.33
C ILE A 41 6.16 6.96 -11.49
N LYS A 42 7.32 6.60 -12.05
CA LYS A 42 7.72 5.22 -12.33
C LYS A 42 8.39 4.61 -11.11
N GLY A 43 7.89 3.45 -10.69
CA GLY A 43 8.47 2.58 -9.68
C GLY A 43 8.90 1.23 -10.27
N VAL A 44 9.78 0.52 -9.57
CA VAL A 44 10.18 -0.86 -9.90
C VAL A 44 9.81 -1.77 -8.75
N VAL A 45 9.10 -2.86 -9.03
CA VAL A 45 8.95 -3.96 -8.06
C VAL A 45 10.32 -4.60 -7.90
N ARG A 46 10.95 -4.43 -6.73
CA ARG A 46 12.23 -5.06 -6.43
C ARG A 46 12.07 -6.47 -5.93
N ASP A 47 11.04 -6.70 -5.11
CA ASP A 47 10.81 -7.97 -4.47
C ASP A 47 9.33 -8.13 -4.12
N ILE A 48 8.86 -9.38 -4.01
CA ILE A 48 7.52 -9.71 -3.53
C ILE A 48 7.69 -10.65 -2.33
N ILE A 49 7.29 -10.17 -1.15
CA ILE A 49 7.61 -10.80 0.13
C ILE A 49 6.35 -11.17 0.91
N HIS A 50 6.47 -12.20 1.74
CA HIS A 50 5.43 -12.57 2.70
C HIS A 50 5.53 -11.72 4.00
N ASP A 51 4.38 -11.22 4.47
CA ASP A 51 4.24 -10.48 5.73
C ASP A 51 3.48 -11.33 6.77
N PRO A 52 4.15 -11.79 7.85
CA PRO A 52 3.51 -12.62 8.86
C PRO A 52 2.30 -11.95 9.52
N GLY A 53 1.16 -12.65 9.54
CA GLY A 53 -0.10 -12.11 10.05
C GLY A 53 -0.92 -11.33 9.02
N ARG A 54 -0.55 -11.42 7.74
CA ARG A 54 -1.30 -10.93 6.58
C ARG A 54 -1.41 -12.06 5.54
N GLY A 55 -2.59 -12.22 4.93
CA GLY A 55 -2.81 -13.19 3.86
C GLY A 55 -2.28 -12.74 2.49
N ALA A 56 -2.38 -11.44 2.20
CA ALA A 56 -1.87 -10.86 0.95
C ALA A 56 -0.33 -10.66 0.98
N PRO A 57 0.38 -10.97 -0.13
CA PRO A 57 1.80 -10.66 -0.28
C PRO A 57 2.05 -9.14 -0.38
N LEU A 58 3.25 -8.72 -0.01
CA LEU A 58 3.69 -7.32 -0.13
C LEU A 58 4.67 -7.17 -1.29
N ALA A 59 4.49 -6.12 -2.09
CA ALA A 59 5.46 -5.69 -3.08
C ALA A 59 6.39 -4.63 -2.50
N VAL A 60 7.69 -4.86 -2.57
CA VAL A 60 8.71 -3.85 -2.28
C VAL A 60 8.94 -3.02 -3.54
N VAL A 61 8.42 -1.80 -3.57
CA VAL A 61 8.52 -0.91 -4.73
C VAL A 61 9.55 0.17 -4.48
N HIS A 62 10.48 0.34 -5.42
CA HIS A 62 11.48 1.41 -5.37
C HIS A 62 11.10 2.53 -6.35
N PHE A 63 10.96 3.74 -5.82
CA PHE A 63 10.76 4.97 -6.59
C PHE A 63 12.00 5.84 -6.54
N ARG A 64 12.30 6.53 -7.64
CA ARG A 64 13.24 7.67 -7.59
C ARG A 64 12.54 8.87 -6.99
N ASP A 65 13.16 9.51 -6.00
CA ASP A 65 12.63 10.73 -5.40
C ASP A 65 12.69 11.87 -6.44
N PRO A 66 11.56 12.55 -6.73
CA PRO A 66 11.54 13.61 -7.74
C PRO A 66 12.27 14.89 -7.30
N TYR A 67 12.53 15.07 -5.99
CA TYR A 67 13.12 16.30 -5.44
C TYR A 67 14.57 16.14 -5.00
N ARG A 68 15.04 14.91 -4.75
CA ARG A 68 16.38 14.64 -4.23
C ARG A 68 16.98 13.43 -4.93
N PHE A 69 18.31 13.35 -5.03
CA PHE A 69 18.98 12.14 -5.52
C PHE A 69 18.92 11.02 -4.47
N LYS A 70 17.75 10.38 -4.35
CA LYS A 70 17.47 9.31 -3.39
C LYS A 70 16.49 8.30 -3.99
N THR A 71 16.60 7.04 -3.58
CA THR A 71 15.58 6.03 -3.85
C THR A 71 14.68 5.89 -2.62
N ARG A 72 13.36 6.03 -2.81
CA ARG A 72 12.36 5.75 -1.78
C ARG A 72 11.86 4.33 -1.94
N LYS A 73 11.84 3.59 -0.84
CA LYS A 73 11.28 2.24 -0.75
C LYS A 73 9.88 2.36 -0.15
N GLU A 74 8.89 1.84 -0.87
CA GLU A 74 7.51 1.73 -0.41
C GLU A 74 7.11 0.26 -0.33
N LEU A 75 6.16 -0.05 0.55
CA LEU A 75 5.59 -1.39 0.71
C LEU A 75 4.14 -1.34 0.24
N PHE A 76 3.86 -1.94 -0.92
CA PHE A 76 2.52 -2.01 -1.47
C PHE A 76 1.90 -3.38 -1.18
N ILE A 77 0.58 -3.46 -1.21
CA ILE A 77 -0.10 -4.75 -1.35
C ILE A 77 0.05 -5.17 -2.81
N ALA A 78 0.48 -6.41 -3.06
CA ALA A 78 0.62 -6.92 -4.42
C ALA A 78 -0.75 -7.38 -4.96
N PRO A 79 -1.30 -6.76 -6.01
CA PRO A 79 -2.38 -7.34 -6.79
C PRO A 79 -1.89 -8.59 -7.53
N GLU A 80 -2.83 -9.46 -7.88
CA GLU A 80 -2.56 -10.66 -8.66
C GLU A 80 -1.94 -10.30 -10.03
N GLY A 81 -0.98 -11.08 -10.49
CA GLY A 81 -0.25 -10.83 -11.73
C GLY A 81 0.93 -9.86 -11.60
N MET A 82 1.18 -9.29 -10.43
CA MET A 82 2.39 -8.49 -10.16
C MET A 82 3.64 -9.38 -10.10
N TYR A 83 4.76 -8.93 -10.67
CA TYR A 83 6.01 -9.68 -10.69
C TYR A 83 7.25 -8.80 -10.43
N THR A 84 8.35 -9.42 -9.99
CA THR A 84 9.63 -8.73 -9.75
C THR A 84 10.23 -8.19 -11.04
N GLY A 85 10.74 -6.96 -11.00
CA GLY A 85 11.25 -6.25 -12.17
C GLY A 85 10.18 -5.50 -12.98
N GLN A 86 8.90 -5.72 -12.69
CA GLN A 86 7.80 -4.96 -13.29
C GLN A 86 7.94 -3.47 -12.97
N PHE A 87 7.67 -2.63 -13.97
CA PHE A 87 7.50 -1.21 -13.78
C PHE A 87 6.06 -0.90 -13.42
N LEU A 88 5.85 -0.13 -12.35
CA LEU A 88 4.54 0.43 -12.03
C LEU A 88 4.56 1.94 -12.20
N TYR A 89 3.40 2.49 -12.48
CA TYR A 89 3.18 3.91 -12.66
C TYR A 89 2.12 4.38 -11.66
N CYS A 90 2.46 5.41 -10.89
CA CYS A 90 1.54 6.03 -9.93
C CYS A 90 1.22 7.46 -10.37
N GLY A 91 -0.05 7.78 -10.58
CA GLY A 91 -0.52 9.15 -10.81
C GLY A 91 -1.63 9.28 -11.84
N LYS A 92 -2.11 10.52 -12.01
CA LYS A 92 -3.25 10.85 -12.88
C LYS A 92 -3.03 10.49 -14.35
N LYS A 93 -1.80 10.56 -14.85
CA LYS A 93 -1.45 10.27 -16.25
C LYS A 93 -0.87 8.86 -16.45
N ALA A 94 -0.98 7.98 -15.45
CA ALA A 94 -0.59 6.59 -15.61
C ALA A 94 -1.54 5.87 -16.59
N ASN A 95 -1.05 4.81 -17.25
CA ASN A 95 -1.89 3.96 -18.08
C ASN A 95 -2.64 2.95 -17.21
N LEU A 96 -3.86 2.57 -17.61
CA LEU A 96 -4.63 1.54 -16.92
C LEU A 96 -4.00 0.17 -17.16
N GLN A 97 -3.23 -0.32 -16.17
CA GLN A 97 -2.60 -1.64 -16.18
C GLN A 97 -2.57 -2.20 -14.76
N ILE A 98 -2.50 -3.53 -14.64
CA ILE A 98 -2.43 -4.22 -13.35
C ILE A 98 -1.19 -3.74 -12.58
N GLY A 99 -1.42 -3.29 -11.34
CA GLY A 99 -0.38 -2.77 -10.45
C GLY A 99 -0.22 -1.25 -10.48
N ASN A 100 -0.72 -0.55 -11.49
CA ASN A 100 -0.66 0.91 -11.52
C ASN A 100 -1.62 1.52 -10.50
N VAL A 101 -1.22 2.66 -9.94
CA VAL A 101 -2.01 3.41 -8.96
C VAL A 101 -2.50 4.68 -9.63
N MET A 102 -3.81 4.85 -9.70
CA MET A 102 -4.43 5.99 -10.39
C MET A 102 -5.65 6.50 -9.61
N PRO A 103 -6.03 7.77 -9.78
CA PRO A 103 -7.28 8.28 -9.24
C PRO A 103 -8.48 7.54 -9.82
N VAL A 104 -9.42 7.12 -8.96
CA VAL A 104 -10.62 6.36 -9.38
C VAL A 104 -11.43 7.10 -10.44
N GLY A 105 -11.56 8.43 -10.33
CA GLY A 105 -12.29 9.24 -11.31
C GLY A 105 -11.68 9.30 -12.71
N ALA A 106 -10.47 8.77 -12.91
CA ALA A 106 -9.84 8.65 -14.23
C ALA A 106 -10.02 7.25 -14.85
N MET A 107 -10.60 6.29 -14.12
CA MET A 107 -10.81 4.93 -14.58
C MET A 107 -12.21 4.76 -15.21
N PRO A 108 -12.36 3.91 -16.24
CA PRO A 108 -13.67 3.51 -16.74
C PRO A 108 -14.51 2.79 -15.69
N GLU A 109 -15.83 2.84 -15.84
CA GLU A 109 -16.76 2.07 -15.02
C GLU A 109 -16.51 0.56 -15.17
N GLY A 110 -16.74 -0.20 -14.09
CA GLY A 110 -16.50 -1.64 -14.06
C GLY A 110 -15.03 -2.05 -13.90
N THR A 111 -14.11 -1.10 -13.72
CA THR A 111 -12.71 -1.40 -13.40
C THR A 111 -12.58 -1.99 -11.99
N ILE A 112 -11.87 -3.11 -11.89
CA ILE A 112 -11.57 -3.75 -10.61
C ILE A 112 -10.33 -3.09 -10.01
N VAL A 113 -10.47 -2.55 -8.81
CA VAL A 113 -9.41 -1.86 -8.07
C VAL A 113 -9.20 -2.49 -6.70
N CYS A 114 -8.03 -2.27 -6.11
CA CYS A 114 -7.69 -2.67 -4.75
C CYS A 114 -6.92 -1.57 -4.04
N ASN A 115 -6.84 -1.64 -2.70
CA ASN A 115 -6.11 -0.68 -1.87
C ASN A 115 -6.63 0.77 -2.04
N LEU A 116 -7.96 0.92 -1.96
CA LEU A 116 -8.70 2.16 -2.15
C LEU A 116 -8.62 3.06 -0.91
N GLU A 117 -8.31 4.34 -1.14
CA GLU A 117 -8.32 5.40 -0.12
C GLU A 117 -9.75 5.79 0.29
N GLU A 118 -10.05 5.89 1.60
CA GLU A 118 -11.32 6.46 2.08
C GLU A 118 -11.32 7.98 1.85
N LYS A 119 -10.17 8.61 2.12
CA LYS A 119 -9.94 10.04 1.91
C LYS A 119 -8.65 10.22 1.14
N THR A 120 -8.70 11.11 0.15
CA THR A 120 -7.55 11.43 -0.70
C THR A 120 -6.27 11.66 0.11
N GLY A 121 -5.29 10.79 -0.05
CA GLY A 121 -3.96 10.84 0.57
C GLY A 121 -3.80 10.09 1.89
N ASP A 122 -4.77 9.29 2.34
CA ASP A 122 -4.62 8.38 3.49
C ASP A 122 -3.72 7.15 3.20
N ARG A 123 -3.36 6.97 1.92
CA ARG A 123 -2.40 5.99 1.39
C ARG A 123 -2.93 4.55 1.34
N GLY A 124 -4.22 4.39 1.10
CA GLY A 124 -4.94 3.12 1.01
C GLY A 124 -5.72 2.89 2.29
#